data_AF-A0A7R8W0N4-F1
#
_entry.id   AF-A0A7R8W0N4-F1
#
_cell.length_a   1.000
_cell.length_b   1.000
_cell.length_c   1.000
_cell.angle_alpha   90.00
_cell.angle_beta   90.00
_cell.angle_gamma   90.00
#
_symmetry.space_group_name_H-M   'P 1'
#
loop_
_entity.id
_entity.type
_entity.pdbx_description
1 polymer ?
#
loop_
_entity_poly.entity_id
_entity_poly.type
_entity_poly.pdbx_seq_one_letter_code
_entity_poly.pdbx_strand_id
1 'polypeptide(L)'
;MGRSGVVLKLLFGRKAKALAEDLTRSVGEGLAVTYNPNGCRRGAFEVTVIGTKGGETLLWSGLKRGPPRKLKFPEAESLLDDLKAALEK
;
A
#
# COMPACT_ATOMS: atom_id res chain seq x y z
N MET A 1 14.59 16.64 -12.64
CA MET A 1 13.24 16.06 -12.75
C MET A 1 13.20 14.76 -11.96
N GLY A 2 13.15 14.85 -10.63
CA GLY A 2 13.06 13.66 -9.78
C GLY A 2 11.64 13.12 -9.86
N ARG A 3 11.46 11.97 -10.52
CA ARG A 3 10.18 11.27 -10.48
C ARG A 3 9.95 10.87 -9.02
N SER A 4 8.93 11.45 -8.40
CA SER A 4 8.43 11.08 -7.07
C SER A 4 8.09 9.59 -7.08
N GLY A 5 9.07 8.75 -6.78
CA GLY A 5 8.98 7.30 -6.90
C GLY A 5 8.40 6.74 -5.63
N VAL A 6 7.13 6.99 -5.37
CA VAL A 6 6.43 6.27 -4.31
C VAL A 6 6.29 4.84 -4.76
N VAL A 7 6.73 3.87 -3.96
CA VAL A 7 6.55 2.46 -4.30
C VAL A 7 5.61 1.86 -3.27
N LEU A 8 4.34 1.71 -3.63
CA LEU A 8 3.44 0.83 -2.88
C LEU A 8 3.81 -0.61 -3.23
N LYS A 9 4.16 -1.43 -2.23
CA LYS A 9 4.31 -2.89 -2.42
C LYS A 9 3.01 -3.57 -2.01
N LEU A 10 2.21 -4.02 -2.99
CA LEU A 10 0.94 -4.70 -2.73
C LEU A 10 1.05 -6.19 -3.05
N LEU A 11 0.34 -7.01 -2.26
CA LEU A 11 0.38 -8.47 -2.39
C LEU A 11 -0.63 -8.97 -3.43
N PHE A 12 -0.16 -9.82 -4.34
CA PHE A 12 -0.86 -10.31 -5.53
C PHE A 12 -2.32 -10.74 -5.29
N GLY A 13 -3.25 -10.20 -6.10
CA GLY A 13 -4.67 -10.59 -6.12
C GLY A 13 -5.61 -9.43 -6.51
N ARG A 14 -6.88 -9.76 -6.79
CA ARG A 14 -7.91 -8.76 -7.17
C ARG A 14 -8.07 -7.62 -6.15
N LYS A 15 -7.90 -7.92 -4.85
CA LYS A 15 -8.01 -6.94 -3.76
C LYS A 15 -6.87 -5.92 -3.75
N ALA A 16 -5.65 -6.32 -4.05
CA ALA A 16 -4.53 -5.39 -4.18
C ALA A 16 -4.69 -4.47 -5.38
N LYS A 17 -5.15 -5.01 -6.52
CA LYS A 17 -5.41 -4.19 -7.71
C LYS A 17 -6.49 -3.13 -7.44
N ALA A 18 -7.62 -3.52 -6.83
CA ALA A 18 -8.66 -2.56 -6.45
C ALA A 18 -8.14 -1.48 -5.50
N LEU A 19 -7.43 -1.88 -4.44
CA LEU A 19 -6.82 -0.93 -3.49
C LEU A 19 -5.85 0.03 -4.18
N ALA A 20 -5.03 -0.47 -5.11
CA ALA A 20 -4.11 0.37 -5.87
C ALA A 20 -4.84 1.42 -6.71
N GLU A 21 -5.87 0.99 -7.44
CA GLU A 21 -6.69 1.87 -8.28
C GLU A 21 -7.38 2.94 -7.44
N ASP A 22 -7.93 2.58 -6.29
CA ASP A 22 -8.58 3.50 -5.37
C ASP A 22 -7.58 4.50 -4.76
N LEU A 23 -6.44 4.03 -4.26
CA LEU A 23 -5.39 4.90 -3.71
C LEU A 23 -4.81 5.85 -4.76
N THR A 24 -4.59 5.35 -5.99
CA THR A 24 -4.09 6.17 -7.11
C THR A 24 -5.11 7.25 -7.47
N ARG A 25 -6.40 6.91 -7.46
CA ARG A 25 -7.47 7.88 -7.71
C ARG A 25 -7.57 8.94 -6.61
N SER A 26 -7.38 8.57 -5.35
CA SER A 26 -7.47 9.48 -4.21
C SER A 26 -6.25 10.38 -4.02
N VAL A 27 -5.04 9.88 -4.32
CA VAL A 27 -3.79 10.65 -4.18
C VAL A 27 -3.47 11.46 -5.44
N GLY A 28 -3.82 10.94 -6.63
CA GLY A 28 -3.58 11.60 -7.91
C GLY A 28 -2.25 11.21 -8.56
N GLU A 29 -1.78 12.08 -9.45
CA GLU A 29 -0.57 11.85 -10.25
C GLU A 29 0.70 11.86 -9.39
N GLY A 30 1.54 10.82 -9.53
CA GLY A 30 2.81 10.69 -8.81
C GLY A 30 2.92 9.48 -7.88
N LEU A 31 1.84 8.72 -7.68
CA LEU A 31 1.88 7.44 -6.97
C LEU A 31 2.29 6.32 -7.94
N ALA A 32 3.49 5.75 -7.77
CA ALA A 32 3.83 4.50 -8.44
C ALA A 32 3.45 3.29 -7.57
N VAL A 33 2.86 2.29 -8.20
CA VAL A 33 2.42 1.07 -7.51
C VAL A 33 3.18 -0.11 -8.07
N THR A 34 3.75 -0.90 -7.18
CA THR A 34 4.42 -2.16 -7.51
C THR A 34 3.72 -3.31 -6.80
N TYR A 35 3.64 -4.44 -7.48
CA TYR A 35 3.11 -5.65 -6.89
C TYR A 35 4.27 -6.57 -6.59
N ASN A 36 4.26 -7.22 -5.42
CA ASN A 36 5.26 -8.23 -5.14
C ASN A 36 5.02 -9.45 -6.06
N PRO A 37 5.92 -9.72 -7.03
CA PRO A 37 5.73 -10.80 -8.00
C PRO A 37 5.82 -12.18 -7.36
N ASN A 38 6.54 -12.29 -6.24
CA ASN A 38 6.70 -13.53 -5.48
C ASN A 38 5.49 -13.82 -4.57
N GLY A 39 4.45 -12.97 -4.63
CA GLY A 39 3.28 -13.06 -3.79
C GLY A 39 3.59 -12.79 -2.31
N CYS A 40 2.69 -13.23 -1.44
CA CYS A 40 2.84 -13.09 0.00
C CYS A 40 2.86 -14.42 0.71
N ARG A 41 3.40 -14.43 1.93
CA ARG A 41 3.08 -15.49 2.88
C ARG A 41 1.55 -15.63 2.97
N ARG A 42 1.04 -16.86 2.88
CA ARG A 42 -0.41 -17.14 2.92
C ARG A 42 -1.07 -16.43 4.10
N GLY A 43 -2.01 -15.52 3.81
CA GLY A 43 -2.76 -14.77 4.83
C GLY A 43 -2.07 -13.51 5.34
N ALA A 44 -0.94 -13.11 4.75
CA ALA A 44 -0.39 -11.77 4.85
C ALA A 44 -1.05 -10.86 3.80
N PHE A 45 -1.24 -9.60 4.15
CA PHE A 45 -1.57 -8.51 3.23
C PHE A 45 -0.91 -7.27 3.78
N GLU A 46 0.05 -6.72 3.05
CA GLU A 46 0.92 -5.67 3.55
C GLU A 46 0.92 -4.55 2.53
N VAL A 47 0.95 -3.34 3.07
CA VAL A 47 1.03 -2.11 2.29
C VAL A 47 2.19 -1.34 2.87
N THR A 48 3.23 -1.19 2.06
CA THR A 48 4.42 -0.45 2.43
C THR A 48 4.61 0.69 1.45
N VAL A 49 4.95 1.86 1.95
CA VAL A 49 5.26 3.07 1.19
C VAL A 49 6.74 3.35 1.26
N ILE A 50 7.31 3.74 0.13
CA ILE A 50 8.62 4.38 0.07
C ILE A 50 8.35 5.87 -0.17
N GLY A 51 8.69 6.71 0.82
CA GLY A 51 8.53 8.16 0.75
C GLY A 51 9.49 8.80 -0.25
N THR A 52 9.29 10.09 -0.53
CA THR A 52 10.10 10.80 -1.54
C THR A 52 11.56 10.95 -1.15
N LYS A 53 11.90 10.90 0.14
CA LYS A 53 13.29 10.87 0.63
C LYS A 53 13.86 9.46 0.77
N GLY A 54 13.15 8.43 0.30
CA GLY A 54 13.59 7.04 0.33
C GLY A 54 13.28 6.29 1.63
N GLY A 55 12.56 6.90 2.59
CA GLY A 55 12.15 6.23 3.82
C GLY A 55 11.05 5.19 3.58
N GLU A 56 11.24 3.97 4.08
CA GLU A 56 10.23 2.90 3.98
C GLU A 56 9.33 2.90 5.23
N THR A 57 8.00 2.96 5.03
CA THR A 57 6.99 2.93 6.10
C THR A 57 5.95 1.85 5.82
N LEU A 58 5.77 0.93 6.77
CA LEU A 58 4.70 -0.07 6.73
C LEU A 58 3.38 0.58 7.17
N LEU A 59 2.47 0.81 6.22
CA LEU A 59 1.13 1.37 6.50
C LEU A 59 0.15 0.32 7.01
N TRP A 60 0.26 -0.92 6.54
CA TRP A 60 -0.69 -1.96 6.89
C TRP A 60 -0.05 -3.33 6.94
N SER A 61 -0.46 -4.15 7.92
CA SER A 61 -0.18 -5.58 7.94
C SER A 61 -1.38 -6.39 8.42
N GLY A 62 -1.97 -7.14 7.49
CA GLY A 62 -3.08 -8.06 7.74
C GLY A 62 -2.68 -9.28 8.58
N LEU A 63 -1.38 -9.53 8.80
CA LEU A 63 -0.94 -10.54 9.76
C LEU A 63 -1.29 -10.14 11.19
N LYS A 64 -1.17 -8.84 11.52
CA LYS A 64 -1.43 -8.30 12.85
C LYS A 64 -2.93 -8.24 13.21
N ARG A 65 -3.83 -8.42 12.24
CA ARG A 65 -5.28 -8.22 12.41
C ARG A 65 -6.07 -9.50 12.71
N GLY A 66 -5.38 -10.63 12.90
CA GLY A 66 -5.99 -11.90 13.33
C GLY A 66 -7.10 -12.43 12.39
N PRO A 67 -7.90 -13.40 12.84
CA PRO A 67 -9.23 -13.66 12.30
C PRO A 67 -10.19 -12.51 12.74
N PRO A 68 -11.21 -12.12 11.94
CA PRO A 68 -11.69 -12.67 10.66
C PRO A 68 -10.92 -12.21 9.41
N ARG A 69 -10.98 -13.00 8.33
CA ARG A 69 -10.24 -12.75 7.07
C ARG A 69 -10.53 -11.39 6.42
N LYS A 70 -11.75 -10.85 6.55
CA LYS A 70 -12.12 -9.54 5.99
C LYS A 70 -11.24 -8.42 6.55
N LEU A 71 -10.93 -8.45 7.84
CA LEU A 71 -10.12 -7.43 8.50
C LEU A 71 -8.67 -7.43 8.02
N LYS A 72 -8.18 -8.49 7.38
CA LYS A 72 -6.80 -8.52 6.86
C LYS A 72 -6.58 -7.57 5.70
N PHE A 73 -7.65 -7.15 5.03
CA PHE A 73 -7.60 -6.24 3.88
C PHE A 73 -8.07 -4.86 4.33
N PRO A 74 -7.29 -3.80 4.07
CA PRO A 74 -7.69 -2.43 4.36
C PRO A 74 -8.68 -1.92 3.31
N GLU A 75 -9.36 -0.84 3.67
CA GLU A 75 -10.07 0.03 2.72
C GLU A 75 -9.14 1.20 2.36
N ALA A 76 -9.26 1.73 1.13
CA ALA A 76 -8.38 2.79 0.65
C ALA A 76 -8.42 4.01 1.58
N GLU A 77 -9.63 4.44 1.96
CA GLU A 77 -9.88 5.57 2.87
C GLU A 77 -9.12 5.44 4.18
N SER A 78 -9.07 4.23 4.76
CA SER A 78 -8.36 3.98 6.03
C SER A 78 -6.84 4.14 5.95
N LEU A 79 -6.27 4.22 4.75
CA LEU A 79 -4.83 4.38 4.53
C LEU A 79 -4.46 5.76 4.00
N LEU A 80 -5.42 6.62 3.62
CA LEU A 80 -5.12 7.86 2.89
C LEU A 80 -4.31 8.85 3.71
N ASP A 81 -4.67 9.05 4.97
CA ASP A 81 -4.00 10.03 5.83
C ASP A 81 -2.57 9.57 6.16
N ASP A 82 -2.42 8.30 6.55
CA ASP A 82 -1.10 7.69 6.80
C ASP A 82 -0.23 7.65 5.55
N LEU A 83 -0.84 7.41 4.39
CA LEU A 83 -0.17 7.45 3.08
C LEU A 83 0.38 8.84 2.82
N LYS A 84 -0.46 9.88 2.85
CA LYS A 84 -0.04 11.28 2.63
C LYS A 84 1.08 11.68 3.59
N ALA A 85 0.95 11.36 4.87
CA ALA A 85 1.99 11.62 5.87
C ALA A 85 3.30 10.85 5.57
N ALA A 86 3.22 9.63 5.05
CA ALA A 86 4.39 8.84 4.67
C ALA A 86 5.05 9.34 3.37
N LEU A 87 4.32 10.00 2.46
CA LEU A 87 4.88 10.58 1.23
C LEU A 87 5.82 11.76 1.50
N GLU A 88 5.52 12.55 2.52
CA GLU A 88 6.29 13.72 2.94
C GLU A 88 7.60 13.34 3.67
N LYS A 89 7.74 12.07 4.09
CA LYS A 89 8.94 11.55 4.74
C LYS A 89 10.06 11.32 3.74
#